data_AF-A0A3M1A764-F1
#
_entry.id   AF-A0A3M1A764-F1
#
_cell.length_a   1.000
_cell.length_b   1.000
_cell.length_c   1.000
_cell.angle_alpha   90.00
_cell.angle_beta   90.00
_cell.angle_gamma   90.00
#
_symmetry.space_group_name_H-M   'P 1'
#
loop_
_entity.id
_entity.type
_entity.pdbx_description
1 polymer ?
#
loop_
_entity_poly.entity_id
_entity_poly.type
_entity_poly.pdbx_seq_one_letter_code
_entity_poly.pdbx_strand_id
1 'polypeptide(L)'
;MNIFLFDMDGVLLTPVGYHKALKQTVERVGQMLGFAGVELTTEEIAAFEAAGVTSEWDTAAICSALLLGEAIRQQPNVPWHLPPAPNKPSVVLRGRPDF
;
A
#
# COMPACT_ATOMS: atom_id res chain seq x y z
N MET A 1 -27.96 29.18 18.92
CA MET A 1 -27.01 28.86 17.82
C MET A 1 -26.75 27.36 17.92
N ASN A 2 -27.07 26.59 16.88
CA ASN A 2 -26.91 25.13 16.89
C ASN A 2 -25.79 24.76 15.92
N ILE A 3 -24.86 23.91 16.36
CA ILE A 3 -23.79 23.37 15.53
C ILE A 3 -24.12 21.90 15.25
N PHE A 4 -24.04 21.50 13.99
CA PHE A 4 -24.16 20.11 13.56
C PHE A 4 -22.81 19.61 13.08
N LEU A 5 -22.38 18.47 13.60
CA LEU A 5 -21.10 17.82 13.28
C LEU A 5 -21.39 16.55 12.48
N PHE A 6 -20.80 16.45 11.31
CA PHE A 6 -20.90 15.27 10.44
C PHE A 6 -19.50 14.75 10.18
N ASP A 7 -19.35 13.43 10.32
CA ASP A 7 -18.16 12.73 9.86
C ASP A 7 -18.15 12.62 8.32
N MET A 8 -17.02 12.27 7.74
CA MET A 8 -16.87 12.09 6.30
C MET A 8 -17.17 10.64 5.90
N ASP A 9 -16.31 9.72 6.33
CA ASP A 9 -16.35 8.33 5.89
C ASP A 9 -17.48 7.57 6.59
N GLY A 10 -18.35 6.92 5.82
CA GLY A 10 -19.52 6.22 6.34
C GLY A 10 -20.70 7.13 6.70
N VAL A 11 -20.57 8.46 6.55
CA VAL A 11 -21.66 9.43 6.75
C VAL A 11 -21.92 10.23 5.49
N LEU A 12 -20.94 11.01 5.04
CA LEU A 12 -21.07 11.84 3.83
C LEU A 12 -20.61 11.09 2.57
N LEU A 13 -19.69 10.12 2.71
CA LEU A 13 -19.09 9.37 1.62
C LEU A 13 -18.96 7.88 1.94
N THR A 14 -18.97 7.04 0.89
CA THR A 14 -18.59 5.62 1.00
C THR A 14 -17.09 5.46 0.72
N PRO A 15 -16.29 4.95 1.66
CA PRO A 15 -14.82 4.98 1.59
C PRO A 15 -14.23 3.85 0.72
N VAL A 16 -14.57 3.78 -0.56
CA VAL A 16 -14.10 2.71 -1.47
C VAL A 16 -12.65 2.89 -1.97
N GLY A 17 -12.09 4.10 -1.79
CA GLY A 17 -10.78 4.47 -2.33
C GLY A 17 -9.62 3.74 -1.65
N TYR A 18 -9.72 3.51 -0.35
CA TYR A 18 -8.63 2.92 0.44
C TYR A 18 -8.35 1.47 0.05
N HIS A 19 -9.39 0.61 0.04
CA HIS A 19 -9.25 -0.78 -0.41
C HIS A 19 -8.79 -0.87 -1.86
N LYS A 20 -9.27 0.00 -2.75
CA LYS A 20 -8.80 0.01 -4.15
C LYS A 20 -7.31 0.35 -4.25
N ALA A 21 -6.86 1.38 -3.54
CA ALA A 21 -5.45 1.77 -3.51
C ALA A 21 -4.56 0.67 -2.92
N LEU A 22 -5.03 0.01 -1.86
CA LEU A 22 -4.35 -1.14 -1.25
C LEU A 22 -4.16 -2.29 -2.25
N LYS A 23 -5.24 -2.72 -2.91
CA LYS A 23 -5.19 -3.81 -3.92
C LYS A 23 -4.19 -3.49 -5.03
N GLN A 24 -4.24 -2.28 -5.57
CA GLN A 24 -3.31 -1.82 -6.61
C GLN A 24 -1.85 -1.75 -6.12
N THR A 25 -1.65 -1.39 -4.85
CA THR A 25 -0.31 -1.35 -4.24
C THR A 25 0.28 -2.76 -4.14
N VAL A 26 -0.50 -3.73 -3.64
CA VAL A 26 -0.05 -5.13 -3.52
C VAL A 26 0.20 -5.75 -4.90
N GLU A 27 -0.68 -5.52 -5.87
CA GLU A 27 -0.48 -5.96 -7.25
C GLU A 27 0.84 -5.40 -7.81
N ARG A 28 1.07 -4.09 -7.67
CA ARG A 28 2.29 -3.42 -8.15
C ARG A 28 3.54 -4.00 -7.51
N VAL A 29 3.53 -4.26 -6.20
CA VAL A 29 4.67 -4.87 -5.51
C VAL A 29 4.91 -6.30 -6.01
N GLY A 30 3.84 -7.08 -6.21
CA GLY A 30 3.92 -8.41 -6.81
C GLY A 30 4.60 -8.39 -8.18
N GLN A 31 4.18 -7.48 -9.06
CA GLN A 31 4.78 -7.28 -10.39
C GLN A 31 6.26 -6.90 -10.29
N MET A 32 6.64 -6.02 -9.36
CA MET A 32 8.04 -5.64 -9.13
C MET A 32 8.91 -6.78 -8.64
N LEU A 33 8.33 -7.76 -7.94
CA LEU A 33 8.99 -8.98 -7.48
C LEU A 33 8.95 -10.13 -8.52
N GLY A 34 8.36 -9.89 -9.70
CA GLY A 34 8.29 -10.85 -10.79
C GLY A 34 7.10 -11.80 -10.74
N PHE A 35 6.14 -11.58 -9.83
CA PHE A 35 4.89 -12.35 -9.82
C PHE A 35 3.88 -11.78 -10.82
N ALA A 36 3.14 -12.67 -11.49
CA ALA A 36 2.02 -12.30 -12.35
C ALA A 36 0.70 -12.63 -11.64
N GLY A 37 -0.28 -11.73 -11.74
CA GLY A 37 -1.64 -11.97 -11.23
C GLY A 37 -1.77 -12.00 -9.70
N VAL A 38 -0.91 -11.27 -8.98
CA VAL A 38 -1.09 -11.07 -7.53
C VAL A 38 -2.33 -10.21 -7.33
N GLU A 39 -3.34 -10.77 -6.67
CA GLU A 39 -4.59 -10.09 -6.32
C GLU A 39 -4.83 -10.21 -4.82
N LEU A 40 -5.06 -9.08 -4.15
CA LEU A 40 -5.54 -9.07 -2.78
C LEU A 40 -7.08 -8.97 -2.80
N THR A 41 -7.74 -9.98 -2.26
CA THR A 41 -9.21 -10.08 -2.24
C THR A 41 -9.82 -9.24 -1.13
N THR A 42 -11.13 -8.97 -1.21
CA THR A 42 -11.83 -8.22 -0.15
C THR A 42 -11.91 -9.04 1.14
N GLU A 43 -12.02 -10.36 1.00
CA GLU A 43 -12.07 -11.32 2.10
C GLU A 43 -10.74 -11.37 2.87
N GLU A 44 -9.61 -11.31 2.16
CA GLU A 44 -8.28 -11.21 2.79
C GLU A 44 -8.07 -9.87 3.49
N ILE A 45 -8.56 -8.75 2.90
CA ILE A 45 -8.54 -7.44 3.56
C ILE A 45 -9.36 -7.50 4.86
N ALA A 46 -10.57 -8.06 4.80
CA ALA A 46 -11.42 -8.23 5.98
C ALA A 46 -10.76 -9.11 7.05
N ALA A 47 -9.94 -10.10 6.65
CA ALA A 47 -9.18 -10.92 7.60
C ALA A 47 -8.07 -10.13 8.31
N PHE A 48 -7.37 -9.22 7.61
CA PHE A 48 -6.44 -8.29 8.24
C PHE A 48 -7.14 -7.36 9.24
N GLU A 49 -8.26 -6.77 8.83
CA GLU A 49 -9.07 -5.88 9.67
C GLU A 49 -9.59 -6.61 10.93
N ALA A 50 -10.09 -7.83 10.77
CA ALA A 50 -10.55 -8.67 11.87
C ALA A 50 -9.41 -9.07 12.83
N ALA A 51 -8.16 -9.13 12.33
CA ALA A 51 -6.96 -9.34 13.14
C ALA A 51 -6.43 -8.05 13.79
N GLY A 52 -7.11 -6.91 13.61
CA GLY A 52 -6.73 -5.62 14.18
C GLY A 52 -5.84 -4.76 13.29
N VAL A 53 -5.51 -5.21 12.08
CA VAL A 53 -4.75 -4.43 11.09
C VAL A 53 -5.73 -3.64 10.23
N THR A 54 -6.05 -2.43 10.69
CA THR A 54 -7.08 -1.58 10.07
C THR A 54 -6.52 -0.48 9.18
N SER A 55 -5.20 -0.25 9.23
CA SER A 55 -4.50 0.68 8.33
C SER A 55 -4.08 -0.04 7.06
N GLU A 56 -4.49 0.48 5.90
CA GLU A 56 -4.09 -0.08 4.61
C GLU A 56 -2.58 -0.02 4.39
N TRP A 57 -1.90 0.93 5.00
CA TRP A 57 -0.44 1.06 4.93
C TRP A 57 0.25 -0.11 5.62
N ASP A 58 -0.30 -0.56 6.75
CA ASP A 58 0.21 -1.72 7.49
C ASP A 58 -0.06 -3.01 6.72
N THR A 59 -1.28 -3.16 6.19
CA THR A 59 -1.62 -4.31 5.32
C THR A 59 -0.72 -4.38 4.09
N ALA A 60 -0.50 -3.24 3.42
CA ALA A 60 0.40 -3.17 2.27
C ALA A 60 1.84 -3.59 2.63
N ALA A 61 2.35 -3.14 3.78
CA ALA A 61 3.69 -3.52 4.26
C ALA A 61 3.79 -5.03 4.56
N ILE A 62 2.77 -5.61 5.21
CA ILE A 62 2.72 -7.04 5.50
C ILE A 62 2.66 -7.86 4.21
N CYS A 63 1.75 -7.54 3.30
CA CYS A 63 1.67 -8.20 1.99
C CYS A 63 2.99 -8.12 1.22
N SER A 64 3.66 -6.95 1.25
CA SER A 64 4.96 -6.76 0.61
C SER A 64 6.04 -7.67 1.20
N ALA A 65 6.08 -7.80 2.53
CA ALA A 65 7.02 -8.67 3.23
C ALA A 65 6.76 -10.16 2.91
N LEU A 66 5.48 -10.57 2.83
CA LEU A 66 5.10 -11.93 2.47
C LEU A 66 5.50 -12.27 1.04
N LEU A 67 5.22 -11.38 0.08
CA LEU A 67 5.61 -11.55 -1.32
C LEU A 67 7.13 -11.61 -1.47
N LEU A 68 7.88 -10.75 -0.77
CA LEU A 68 9.33 -10.77 -0.79
C LEU A 68 9.88 -12.09 -0.21
N GLY A 69 9.31 -12.56 0.91
CA GLY A 69 9.67 -13.85 1.50
C GLY A 69 9.43 -15.03 0.56
N GLU A 70 8.33 -14.99 -0.20
CA GLU A 70 8.06 -15.98 -1.24
C GLU A 70 9.07 -15.91 -2.38
N ALA A 71 9.41 -14.70 -2.86
CA ALA A 71 10.38 -14.52 -3.93
C ALA A 71 11.77 -15.06 -3.53
N ILE A 72 12.20 -14.80 -2.29
CA ILE A 72 13.44 -15.34 -1.72
C ILE A 72 13.39 -16.87 -1.67
N ARG A 73 12.25 -17.47 -1.29
CA ARG A 73 12.11 -18.92 -1.21
C ARG A 73 12.20 -19.59 -2.58
N GLN A 74 11.63 -18.98 -3.62
CA GLN A 74 11.71 -19.50 -4.98
C GLN A 74 13.08 -19.32 -5.63
N GLN A 75 13.84 -18.30 -5.21
CA GLN A 75 15.15 -17.96 -5.78
C GLN A 75 16.21 -17.71 -4.69
N PRO A 76 16.59 -18.74 -3.89
CA PRO A 76 17.43 -18.56 -2.71
C PRO A 76 18.87 -18.12 -3.04
N ASN A 77 19.32 -18.35 -4.28
CA ASN A 77 20.68 -18.07 -4.72
C ASN A 77 20.80 -16.82 -5.61
N VAL A 78 19.71 -16.05 -5.78
CA VAL A 78 19.79 -14.79 -6.52
C VAL A 78 20.48 -13.74 -5.64
N PRO A 79 21.56 -13.10 -6.13
CA PRO A 79 22.17 -11.97 -5.43
C PRO A 79 21.15 -10.83 -5.33
N TRP A 80 20.65 -10.60 -4.12
CA TRP A 80 19.79 -9.47 -3.84
C TRP A 80 20.63 -8.20 -3.75
N HIS A 81 20.73 -7.48 -4.86
CA HIS A 81 21.28 -6.14 -4.86
C HIS A 81 20.16 -5.15 -4.56
N LEU A 82 20.34 -4.33 -3.52
CA LEU A 82 19.51 -3.14 -3.38
C LEU A 82 19.65 -2.34 -4.68
N PRO A 83 18.54 -1.90 -5.31
CA PRO A 83 18.65 -0.96 -6.42
C PRO A 83 19.46 0.24 -5.92
N PRO A 84 20.30 0.84 -6.78
CA PRO A 84 21.02 2.05 -6.41
C PRO A 84 20.02 3.05 -5.84
N ALA A 85 20.37 3.70 -4.74
CA ALA A 85 19.51 4.68 -4.11
C ALA A 85 18.99 5.63 -5.20
N PRO A 86 17.68 5.91 -5.27
CA PRO A 86 17.15 6.80 -6.28
C PRO A 86 17.96 8.10 -6.24
N ASN A 87 18.40 8.57 -7.41
CA ASN A 87 19.09 9.85 -7.50
C ASN A 87 18.26 10.87 -6.72
N LYS A 88 18.89 11.55 -5.74
CA LYS A 88 18.22 12.63 -5.02
C LYS A 88 17.54 13.51 -6.07
N PRO A 89 16.21 13.70 -6.01
CA PRO A 89 15.56 14.55 -6.98
C PRO A 89 16.28 15.89 -6.97
N SER A 90 16.81 16.30 -8.11
CA SER A 90 17.50 17.58 -8.30
C SER A 90 16.55 18.77 -8.14
N VAL A 91 15.26 18.51 -7.95
CA VAL A 91 14.23 19.49 -7.69
C VAL A 91 14.26 19.87 -6.21
N VAL A 92 15.08 20.87 -5.89
CA VAL A 92 14.81 21.73 -4.73
C VAL A 92 13.59 22.56 -5.11
N LEU A 93 12.42 22.24 -4.56
CA LEU A 93 11.27 23.13 -4.61
C LEU A 93 11.62 24.40 -3.84
N ARG A 94 12.20 25.40 -4.52
CA ARG A 94 12.37 26.74 -3.96
C ARG A 94 11.06 27.49 -4.15
N GLY A 95 10.30 27.61 -3.07
CA GLY A 95 9.08 28.39 -3.04
C GLY A 95 8.10 27.79 -2.04
N ARG A 96 7.54 28.62 -1.17
CA ARG A 96 6.35 28.23 -0.39
C ARG A 96 5.24 27.98 -1.42
N PRO A 97 4.55 26.84 -1.41
CA PRO A 97 3.41 26.65 -2.29
C PRO A 97 2.38 27.74 -1.97
N ASP A 98 1.95 28.48 -2.98
CA ASP A 98 0.79 29.35 -2.89
C ASP A 98 -0.43 28.43 -2.90
N PHE A 99 -1.04 28.28 -1.72
CA PHE A 99 -2.42 27.81 -1.58
C PHE A 99 -3.31 29.03 -1.33
#